data_AF-A0A7X7G457-F1
#
_entry.id   AF-A0A7X7G457-F1
#
_cell.length_a   1.000
_cell.length_b   1.000
_cell.length_c   1.000
_cell.angle_alpha   90.00
_cell.angle_beta   90.00
_cell.angle_gamma   90.00
#
_symmetry.space_group_name_H-M   'P 1'
#
loop_
_entity.id
_entity.type
_entity.pdbx_description
1 polymer ?
#
loop_
_entity_poly.entity_id
_entity_poly.type
_entity_poly.pdbx_seq_one_letter_code
_entity_poly.pdbx_strand_id
1 'polypeptide(L)'
;MPDINLLPDPITHFQRLQKAEVVTRRMKIVGERKAGFNLRYWHRIVRVPGKLDRIGAARGWPPEKLLLMKALLTSRMGAYYVDHILQRLKQLDAMTLQEENQNWEKLYFSFIERYRNEERIHDREQILFEMAKIHRFVNPPSRLLENRARHWKLVERFLAPGFDLDAAMTAEIRHALESQAAPTAKAFKVCFAVGLFADVAERSRGVNWMMAYENGMLGLFDMISAQPAVMHAIMDM
;
A
#
# COMPACT_ATOMS: atom_id res chain seq x y z
N MET A 1 -2.35 -18.11 23.51
CA MET A 1 -3.17 -16.92 23.22
C MET A 1 -2.21 -15.85 22.69
N PRO A 2 -2.36 -15.31 21.48
CA PRO A 2 -1.47 -14.27 20.99
C PRO A 2 -1.84 -12.93 21.63
N ASP A 3 -0.80 -12.24 22.08
CA ASP A 3 -0.80 -11.01 22.85
C ASP A 3 -1.33 -9.81 22.02
N ILE A 4 -2.30 -9.08 22.56
CA ILE A 4 -3.03 -7.96 21.93
C ILE A 4 -2.28 -6.62 22.08
N ASN A 5 -0.97 -6.64 22.36
CA ASN A 5 -0.15 -5.44 22.52
C ASN A 5 0.33 -4.83 21.19
N LEU A 6 -0.61 -4.57 20.27
CA LEU A 6 -0.45 -3.65 19.14
C LEU A 6 -1.51 -2.53 19.17
N LEU A 7 -2.00 -2.17 20.37
CA LEU A 7 -2.75 -0.95 20.58
C LEU A 7 -1.80 0.15 21.10
N PRO A 8 -1.88 1.37 20.56
CA PRO A 8 -0.94 2.45 20.86
C PRO A 8 -1.10 2.95 22.30
N ASP A 9 0.04 3.29 22.92
CA ASP A 9 0.21 3.84 24.28
C ASP A 9 -0.91 4.84 24.68
N PRO A 10 -1.56 4.66 25.86
CA PRO A 10 -2.69 5.45 26.33
C PRO A 10 -2.41 6.96 26.51
N ILE A 11 -1.15 7.39 26.68
CA ILE A 11 -0.79 8.83 26.72
C ILE A 11 -0.86 9.44 25.30
N THR A 12 -0.63 8.62 24.27
CA THR A 12 -0.76 9.01 22.85
C THR A 12 -2.22 9.07 22.39
N HIS A 13 -3.14 8.40 23.10
CA HIS A 13 -4.58 8.36 22.79
C HIS A 13 -5.29 9.68 23.10
N PHE A 14 -4.95 10.36 24.20
CA PHE A 14 -5.60 11.62 24.62
C PHE A 14 -5.24 12.81 23.71
N GLN A 15 -3.99 12.91 23.25
CA GLN A 15 -3.57 13.92 22.27
C GLN A 15 -4.07 13.62 20.84
N ARG A 16 -4.32 12.34 20.51
CA ARG A 16 -4.98 11.93 19.26
C ARG A 16 -6.46 12.30 19.24
N LEU A 17 -7.16 12.26 20.38
CA LEU A 17 -8.58 12.66 20.49
C LEU A 17 -8.80 14.17 20.28
N GLN A 18 -7.97 15.04 20.86
CA GLN A 18 -8.07 16.50 20.62
C GLN A 18 -7.71 16.91 19.18
N LYS A 19 -6.77 16.20 18.53
CA LYS A 19 -6.40 16.44 17.11
C LYS A 19 -7.37 15.80 16.12
N ALA A 20 -8.04 14.71 16.48
CA ALA A 20 -9.14 14.12 15.71
C ALA A 20 -10.36 15.05 15.63
N GLU A 21 -10.57 15.91 16.63
CA GLU A 21 -11.65 16.92 16.64
C GLU A 21 -11.48 17.97 15.53
N VAL A 22 -10.24 18.39 15.25
CA VAL A 22 -9.91 19.36 14.18
C VAL A 22 -10.13 18.73 12.80
N VAL A 23 -9.72 17.47 12.61
CA VAL A 23 -9.97 16.73 11.36
C VAL A 23 -11.46 16.47 11.19
N THR A 24 -12.18 16.10 12.25
CA THR A 24 -13.64 15.89 12.23
C THR A 24 -14.39 17.18 11.86
N ARG A 25 -13.99 18.34 12.41
CA ARG A 25 -14.56 19.65 12.01
C ARG A 25 -14.25 20.00 10.55
N ARG A 26 -13.02 19.75 10.06
CA ARG A 26 -12.63 19.97 8.65
C ARG A 26 -13.35 19.00 7.69
N MET A 27 -13.55 17.74 8.10
CA MET A 27 -14.35 16.75 7.35
C MET A 27 -15.84 17.10 7.34
N LYS A 28 -16.37 17.70 8.42
CA LYS A 28 -17.73 18.25 8.46
C LYS A 28 -17.91 19.37 7.42
N ILE A 29 -16.93 20.27 7.26
CA ILE A 29 -16.93 21.31 6.21
C ILE A 29 -16.94 20.70 4.79
N VAL A 30 -16.14 19.66 4.54
CA VAL A 30 -16.12 18.97 3.24
C VAL A 30 -17.43 18.19 3.00
N GLY A 31 -17.96 17.56 4.05
CA GLY A 31 -19.22 16.83 4.03
C GLY A 31 -20.43 17.73 3.79
N GLU A 32 -20.47 18.92 4.38
CA GLU A 32 -21.58 19.87 4.26
C GLU A 32 -21.63 20.57 2.89
N ARG A 33 -20.48 20.85 2.26
CA ARG A 33 -20.43 21.58 0.97
C ARG A 33 -20.59 20.68 -0.26
N LYS A 34 -20.17 19.40 -0.23
CA LYS A 34 -20.30 18.43 -1.35
C LYS A 34 -20.40 16.95 -0.91
N ALA A 35 -21.36 16.62 -0.02
CA ALA A 35 -21.60 15.26 0.51
C ALA A 35 -21.65 14.14 -0.56
N GLY A 36 -22.17 14.45 -1.76
CA GLY A 36 -22.51 13.45 -2.77
C GLY A 36 -21.33 12.62 -3.31
N PHE A 37 -20.12 13.19 -3.42
CA PHE A 37 -18.97 12.46 -3.96
C PHE A 37 -18.36 11.48 -2.95
N ASN A 38 -18.13 11.93 -1.71
CA ASN A 38 -17.59 11.09 -0.64
C ASN A 38 -18.51 9.90 -0.33
N LEU A 39 -19.83 10.13 -0.35
CA LEU A 39 -20.83 9.06 -0.22
C LEU A 39 -20.77 8.08 -1.40
N ARG A 40 -20.76 8.57 -2.64
CA ARG A 40 -20.68 7.72 -3.84
C ARG A 40 -19.40 6.89 -3.88
N TYR A 41 -18.26 7.47 -3.53
CA TYR A 41 -16.99 6.75 -3.53
C TYR A 41 -16.94 5.71 -2.41
N TRP A 42 -17.42 6.05 -1.20
CA TRP A 42 -17.58 5.10 -0.11
C TRP A 42 -18.47 3.91 -0.52
N HIS A 43 -19.62 4.17 -1.14
CA HIS A 43 -20.49 3.10 -1.63
C HIS A 43 -19.80 2.18 -2.66
N ARG A 44 -18.85 2.69 -3.45
CA ARG A 44 -18.04 1.85 -4.34
C ARG A 44 -17.11 0.95 -3.54
N ILE A 45 -16.41 1.50 -2.54
CA ILE A 45 -15.51 0.75 -1.65
C ILE A 45 -16.26 -0.40 -0.98
N VAL A 46 -17.43 -0.11 -0.39
CA VAL A 46 -18.23 -1.13 0.31
C VAL A 46 -18.69 -2.27 -0.60
N ARG A 47 -18.92 -1.98 -1.89
CA ARG A 47 -19.37 -3.00 -2.86
C ARG A 47 -18.24 -3.83 -3.45
N VAL A 48 -16.99 -3.40 -3.29
CA VAL A 48 -15.83 -4.03 -3.94
C VAL A 48 -15.62 -5.46 -3.47
N PRO A 49 -15.62 -5.77 -2.15
CA PRO A 49 -15.45 -7.15 -1.69
C PRO A 49 -16.44 -8.12 -2.36
N GLY A 50 -17.74 -7.80 -2.34
CA GLY A 50 -18.77 -8.62 -2.98
C GLY A 50 -18.73 -8.66 -4.51
N LYS A 51 -18.07 -7.68 -5.17
CA LYS A 51 -17.79 -7.77 -6.61
C LYS A 51 -16.62 -8.71 -6.88
N LEU A 52 -15.58 -8.65 -6.06
CA LEU A 52 -14.43 -9.54 -6.15
C LEU A 52 -14.82 -10.98 -5.85
N ASP A 53 -15.74 -11.23 -4.91
CA ASP A 53 -16.28 -12.58 -4.68
C ASP A 53 -16.85 -13.20 -5.95
N ARG A 54 -17.68 -12.43 -6.67
CA ARG A 54 -18.28 -12.88 -7.94
C ARG A 54 -17.24 -13.14 -9.03
N ILE A 55 -16.24 -12.26 -9.15
CA ILE A 55 -15.15 -12.41 -10.13
C ILE A 55 -14.27 -13.61 -9.76
N GLY A 56 -13.92 -13.75 -8.49
CA GLY A 56 -13.09 -14.83 -7.98
C GLY A 56 -13.75 -16.18 -8.17
N ALA A 57 -15.05 -16.29 -7.87
CA ALA A 57 -15.84 -17.49 -8.15
C ALA A 57 -15.83 -17.85 -9.64
N ALA A 58 -16.07 -16.87 -10.53
CA ALA A 58 -16.05 -17.08 -11.98
C ALA A 58 -14.66 -17.48 -12.52
N ARG A 59 -13.58 -17.10 -11.84
CA ARG A 59 -12.20 -17.40 -12.22
C ARG A 59 -11.57 -18.57 -11.46
N GLY A 60 -12.32 -19.23 -10.58
CA GLY A 60 -11.80 -20.31 -9.74
C GLY A 60 -10.64 -19.89 -8.82
N TRP A 61 -10.66 -18.65 -8.31
CA TRP A 61 -9.61 -18.18 -7.42
C TRP A 61 -9.65 -18.90 -6.06
N PRO A 62 -8.50 -19.34 -5.52
CA PRO A 62 -8.46 -19.87 -4.17
C PRO A 62 -8.80 -18.77 -3.15
N PRO A 63 -9.33 -19.12 -1.96
CA PRO A 63 -9.75 -18.15 -0.94
C PRO A 63 -8.66 -17.14 -0.55
N GLU A 64 -7.41 -17.60 -0.48
CA GLU A 64 -6.24 -16.79 -0.15
C GLU A 64 -6.00 -15.69 -1.19
N LYS A 65 -6.04 -16.04 -2.48
CA LYS A 65 -5.92 -15.09 -3.59
C LYS A 65 -7.07 -14.11 -3.61
N LEU A 66 -8.29 -14.56 -3.32
CA LEU A 66 -9.46 -13.70 -3.25
C LEU A 66 -9.33 -12.67 -2.13
N LEU A 67 -8.93 -13.10 -0.93
CA LEU A 67 -8.74 -12.22 0.22
C LEU A 67 -7.62 -11.20 -0.02
N LEU A 68 -6.50 -11.63 -0.63
CA LEU A 68 -5.44 -10.74 -1.07
C LEU A 68 -5.96 -9.68 -2.05
N MET A 69 -6.67 -10.10 -3.11
CA MET A 69 -7.20 -9.17 -4.10
C MET A 69 -8.17 -8.15 -3.50
N LYS A 70 -8.98 -8.57 -2.52
CA LYS A 70 -9.85 -7.67 -1.74
C LYS A 70 -9.01 -6.66 -0.97
N ALA A 71 -8.00 -7.12 -0.22
CA ALA A 71 -7.11 -6.25 0.53
C ALA A 71 -6.32 -5.28 -0.36
N LEU A 72 -5.82 -5.71 -1.52
CA LEU A 72 -5.16 -4.83 -2.49
C LEU A 72 -6.07 -3.74 -3.01
N LEU A 73 -7.25 -4.13 -3.48
CA LEU A 73 -8.16 -3.18 -4.09
C LEU A 73 -8.73 -2.22 -3.04
N THR A 74 -9.04 -2.70 -1.84
CA THR A 74 -9.46 -1.86 -0.71
C THR A 74 -8.35 -0.90 -0.29
N SER A 75 -7.09 -1.34 -0.18
CA SER A 75 -5.96 -0.46 0.15
C SER A 75 -5.80 0.66 -0.87
N ARG A 76 -5.77 0.31 -2.17
CA ARG A 76 -5.68 1.29 -3.26
C ARG A 76 -6.85 2.26 -3.23
N MET A 77 -8.08 1.76 -3.09
CA MET A 77 -9.25 2.63 -3.03
C MET A 77 -9.27 3.51 -1.78
N GLY A 78 -8.76 3.02 -0.65
CA GLY A 78 -8.56 3.79 0.57
C GLY A 78 -7.58 4.93 0.37
N ALA A 79 -6.43 4.66 -0.25
CA ALA A 79 -5.44 5.68 -0.59
C ALA A 79 -6.04 6.76 -1.51
N TYR A 80 -6.69 6.36 -2.62
CA TYR A 80 -7.38 7.30 -3.50
C TYR A 80 -8.49 8.09 -2.81
N TYR A 81 -9.21 7.48 -1.86
CA TYR A 81 -10.23 8.17 -1.08
C TYR A 81 -9.62 9.25 -0.19
N VAL A 82 -8.50 8.96 0.47
CA VAL A 82 -7.74 9.91 1.30
C VAL A 82 -7.15 11.02 0.44
N ASP A 83 -6.48 10.69 -0.65
CA ASP A 83 -5.90 11.67 -1.58
C ASP A 83 -6.96 12.63 -2.10
N HIS A 84 -8.16 12.11 -2.42
CA HIS A 84 -9.25 12.97 -2.84
C HIS A 84 -9.68 13.94 -1.74
N ILE A 85 -9.81 13.48 -0.50
CA ILE A 85 -10.15 14.35 0.64
C ILE A 85 -9.07 15.41 0.83
N LEU A 86 -7.79 15.04 0.78
CA LEU A 86 -6.67 15.97 0.88
C LEU A 86 -6.68 17.00 -0.23
N GLN A 87 -6.86 16.58 -1.48
CA GLN A 87 -6.93 17.48 -2.62
C GLN A 87 -8.09 18.49 -2.47
N ARG A 88 -9.21 18.05 -1.89
CA ARG A 88 -10.33 18.96 -1.57
C ARG A 88 -10.00 19.93 -0.44
N LEU A 89 -9.33 19.47 0.61
CA LEU A 89 -8.89 20.36 1.69
C LEU A 89 -7.89 21.42 1.19
N LYS A 90 -7.00 21.04 0.26
CA LYS A 90 -6.11 21.98 -0.45
C LYS A 90 -6.89 23.00 -1.27
N GLN A 91 -7.87 22.55 -2.07
CA GLN A 91 -8.72 23.44 -2.89
C GLN A 91 -9.55 24.43 -2.07
N LEU A 92 -9.73 24.17 -0.77
CA LEU A 92 -10.45 25.02 0.17
C LEU A 92 -9.52 25.88 1.02
N ASP A 93 -8.21 25.93 0.70
CA ASP A 93 -7.17 26.58 1.49
C ASP A 93 -7.18 26.18 2.99
N ALA A 94 -7.68 24.98 3.28
CA ALA A 94 -7.89 24.47 4.63
C ALA A 94 -6.69 23.65 5.16
N MET A 95 -5.57 23.63 4.41
CA MET A 95 -4.39 22.83 4.71
C MET A 95 -3.12 23.35 4.03
N THR A 96 -2.01 23.35 4.76
CA THR A 96 -0.65 23.61 4.26
C THR A 96 0.05 22.33 3.77
N LEU A 97 1.14 22.47 3.00
CA LEU A 97 1.95 21.34 2.52
C LEU A 97 2.55 20.49 3.66
N GLN A 98 2.98 21.12 4.77
CA GLN A 98 3.54 20.39 5.92
C GLN A 98 2.46 19.58 6.67
N GLU A 99 1.22 20.04 6.66
CA GLU A 99 0.07 19.34 7.22
C GLU A 99 -0.39 18.16 6.35
N GLU A 100 0.01 18.10 5.08
CA GLU A 100 -0.47 17.10 4.11
C GLU A 100 -0.12 15.68 4.54
N ASN A 101 1.16 15.38 4.80
CA ASN A 101 1.58 14.04 5.19
C ASN A 101 0.97 13.61 6.53
N GLN A 102 0.94 14.52 7.50
CA GLN A 102 0.34 14.25 8.81
C GLN A 102 -1.18 14.04 8.73
N ASN A 103 -1.84 14.71 7.79
CA ASN A 103 -3.27 14.54 7.58
C ASN A 103 -3.58 13.32 6.71
N TRP A 104 -2.69 12.92 5.80
CA TRP A 104 -2.82 11.69 5.03
C TRP A 104 -2.92 10.49 5.94
N GLU A 105 -1.96 10.32 6.85
CA GLU A 105 -1.97 9.21 7.81
C GLU A 105 -3.25 9.19 8.64
N LYS A 106 -3.66 10.33 9.20
CA LYS A 106 -4.89 10.45 10.01
C LYS A 106 -6.14 10.11 9.22
N LEU A 107 -6.24 10.59 7.99
CA LEU A 107 -7.38 10.32 7.12
C LEU A 107 -7.41 8.86 6.70
N TYR A 108 -6.25 8.24 6.49
CA TYR A 108 -6.13 6.81 6.20
C TYR A 108 -6.52 5.97 7.42
N PHE A 109 -6.07 6.32 8.63
CA PHE A 109 -6.57 5.69 9.86
C PHE A 109 -8.09 5.83 10.02
N SER A 110 -8.62 7.01 9.73
CA SER A 110 -10.08 7.25 9.77
C SER A 110 -10.82 6.40 8.73
N PHE A 111 -10.22 6.20 7.56
CA PHE A 111 -10.73 5.28 6.54
C PHE A 111 -10.74 3.83 7.06
N ILE A 112 -9.66 3.37 7.69
CA ILE A 112 -9.55 2.02 8.28
C ILE A 112 -10.60 1.81 9.36
N GLU A 113 -10.75 2.75 10.29
CA GLU A 113 -11.78 2.68 11.34
C GLU A 113 -13.19 2.67 10.75
N ARG A 114 -13.45 3.51 9.74
CA ARG A 114 -14.75 3.51 9.05
C ARG A 114 -15.00 2.17 8.33
N TYR A 115 -13.97 1.58 7.74
CA TYR A 115 -14.06 0.30 7.04
C TYR A 115 -14.28 -0.86 8.01
N ARG A 116 -13.59 -0.85 9.15
CA ARG A 116 -13.77 -1.80 10.25
C ARG A 116 -15.19 -1.83 10.78
N ASN A 117 -15.81 -0.66 10.87
CA ASN A 117 -17.17 -0.51 11.40
C ASN A 117 -18.28 -0.69 10.34
N GLU A 118 -17.93 -1.07 9.10
CA GLU A 118 -18.90 -1.25 8.03
C GLU A 118 -19.48 -2.68 8.02
N GLU A 119 -20.67 -2.83 8.61
CA GLU A 119 -21.35 -4.13 8.76
C GLU A 119 -21.72 -4.81 7.44
N ARG A 120 -21.84 -4.04 6.34
CA ARG A 120 -22.12 -4.57 5.00
C ARG A 120 -20.98 -5.40 4.42
N ILE A 121 -19.80 -5.41 5.04
CA ILE A 121 -18.62 -6.16 4.61
C ILE A 121 -18.36 -7.29 5.61
N HIS A 122 -18.68 -8.51 5.21
CA HIS A 122 -18.65 -9.67 6.11
C HIS A 122 -17.25 -10.07 6.56
N ASP A 123 -16.27 -10.03 5.65
CA ASP A 123 -14.88 -10.42 5.88
C ASP A 123 -13.95 -9.22 6.15
N ARG A 124 -14.50 -8.11 6.66
CA ARG A 124 -13.78 -6.84 6.83
C ARG A 124 -12.52 -6.96 7.70
N GLU A 125 -12.57 -7.72 8.79
CA GLU A 125 -11.41 -7.91 9.68
C GLU A 125 -10.29 -8.68 8.98
N GLN A 126 -10.64 -9.74 8.24
CA GLN A 126 -9.68 -10.53 7.46
C GLN A 126 -9.07 -9.69 6.33
N ILE A 127 -9.88 -8.86 5.66
CA ILE A 127 -9.39 -7.92 4.66
C ILE A 127 -8.41 -6.95 5.30
N LEU A 128 -8.77 -6.32 6.43
CA LEU A 128 -7.87 -5.38 7.13
C LEU A 128 -6.56 -6.04 7.59
N PHE A 129 -6.65 -7.29 8.04
CA PHE A 129 -5.47 -8.07 8.40
C PHE A 129 -4.55 -8.32 7.20
N GLU A 130 -5.10 -8.73 6.05
CA GLU A 130 -4.32 -8.89 4.82
C GLU A 130 -3.82 -7.55 4.28
N MET A 131 -4.57 -6.45 4.44
CA MET A 131 -4.09 -5.10 4.10
C MET A 131 -2.84 -4.74 4.90
N ALA A 132 -2.81 -5.05 6.19
CA ALA A 132 -1.63 -4.81 7.03
C ALA A 132 -0.42 -5.65 6.56
N LYS A 133 -0.63 -6.91 6.19
CA LYS A 133 0.42 -7.77 5.62
C LYS A 133 0.93 -7.27 4.29
N ILE A 134 0.04 -6.90 3.38
CA ILE A 134 0.36 -6.31 2.08
C ILE A 134 1.18 -5.05 2.29
N HIS A 135 0.73 -4.15 3.18
CA HIS A 135 1.43 -2.91 3.46
C HIS A 135 2.88 -3.18 3.89
N ARG A 136 3.11 -4.18 4.76
CA ARG A 136 4.47 -4.58 5.13
C ARG A 136 5.25 -5.15 3.94
N PHE A 137 4.60 -5.97 3.12
CA PHE A 137 5.22 -6.59 1.95
C PHE A 137 5.59 -5.59 0.85
N VAL A 138 4.80 -4.53 0.65
CA VAL A 138 5.03 -3.52 -0.39
C VAL A 138 5.73 -2.28 0.11
N ASN A 139 6.02 -2.19 1.42
CA ASN A 139 6.82 -1.11 1.96
C ASN A 139 8.30 -1.40 1.68
N PRO A 140 9.01 -0.52 0.97
CA PRO A 140 10.44 -0.69 0.74
C PRO A 140 11.21 -0.70 2.07
N PRO A 141 12.20 -1.58 2.25
CA PRO A 141 13.07 -1.54 3.42
C PRO A 141 13.79 -0.19 3.55
N SER A 142 13.97 0.35 4.75
CA SER A 142 14.65 1.65 4.96
C SER A 142 16.04 1.71 4.32
N ARG A 143 16.78 0.60 4.36
CA ARG A 143 18.10 0.48 3.71
C ARG A 143 18.04 0.66 2.19
N LEU A 144 16.93 0.25 1.55
CA LEU A 144 16.73 0.46 0.12
C LEU A 144 16.55 1.95 -0.18
N LEU A 145 15.73 2.65 0.62
CA LEU A 145 15.52 4.08 0.49
C LEU A 145 16.82 4.88 0.71
N GLU A 146 17.62 4.49 1.71
CA GLU A 146 18.95 5.07 1.94
C GLU A 146 19.90 4.84 0.76
N ASN A 147 19.93 3.62 0.21
CA ASN A 147 20.76 3.28 -0.93
C ASN A 147 20.36 4.06 -2.19
N ARG A 148 19.05 4.19 -2.44
CA ARG A 148 18.50 5.02 -3.52
C ARG A 148 18.98 6.46 -3.40
N ALA A 149 18.92 7.05 -2.19
CA ALA A 149 19.38 8.42 -1.97
C ALA A 149 20.90 8.59 -2.22
N ARG A 150 21.72 7.58 -1.89
CA ARG A 150 23.19 7.68 -1.96
C ARG A 150 23.79 7.34 -3.33
N HIS A 151 23.28 6.31 -4.01
CA HIS A 151 24.00 5.67 -5.12
C HIS A 151 23.34 5.82 -6.49
N TRP A 152 22.24 6.57 -6.59
CA TRP A 152 21.44 6.61 -7.82
C TRP A 152 22.17 7.14 -9.06
N LYS A 153 23.06 8.13 -8.93
CA LYS A 153 23.85 8.66 -10.06
C LYS A 153 24.72 7.60 -10.77
N LEU A 154 25.04 6.51 -10.07
CA LEU A 154 25.79 5.38 -10.63
C LEU A 154 24.88 4.48 -11.47
N VAL A 155 23.67 4.19 -11.00
CA VAL A 155 22.69 3.33 -11.68
C VAL A 155 22.17 3.97 -12.98
N GLU A 156 21.96 5.29 -12.98
CA GLU A 156 21.51 6.07 -14.15
C GLU A 156 22.44 5.89 -15.38
N ARG A 157 23.73 5.65 -15.17
CA ARG A 157 24.71 5.46 -16.26
C ARG A 157 24.56 4.13 -17.00
N PHE A 158 23.88 3.15 -16.41
CA PHE A 158 23.76 1.80 -16.96
C PHE A 158 22.41 1.53 -17.63
N LEU A 159 21.45 2.47 -17.54
CA LEU A 159 20.14 2.32 -18.15
C LEU A 159 20.16 2.85 -19.59
N ALA A 160 20.51 1.97 -20.53
CA ALA A 160 20.44 2.27 -21.95
C ALA A 160 18.98 2.40 -22.43
N PRO A 161 18.68 3.28 -23.42
CA PRO A 161 17.37 3.33 -24.05
C PRO A 161 17.04 1.99 -24.74
N GLY A 162 15.90 1.39 -24.40
CA GLY A 162 15.40 0.17 -25.06
C GLY A 162 15.58 -1.15 -24.28
N PHE A 163 16.02 -1.11 -23.02
CA PHE A 163 16.07 -2.30 -22.16
C PHE A 163 14.65 -2.77 -21.81
N ASP A 164 14.32 -4.03 -22.11
CA ASP A 164 13.08 -4.67 -21.66
C ASP A 164 13.19 -4.99 -20.16
N LEU A 165 12.86 -3.96 -19.39
CA LEU A 165 13.02 -3.92 -17.95
C LEU A 165 12.12 -4.93 -17.22
N ASP A 166 10.92 -5.20 -17.75
CA ASP A 166 9.94 -6.11 -17.15
C ASP A 166 10.44 -7.57 -17.26
N ALA A 167 10.93 -7.97 -18.44
CA ALA A 167 11.49 -9.29 -18.68
C ALA A 167 12.79 -9.52 -17.88
N ALA A 168 13.69 -8.54 -17.88
CA ALA A 168 14.96 -8.64 -17.15
C ALA A 168 14.76 -8.66 -15.63
N MET A 169 13.85 -7.84 -15.10
CA MET A 169 13.52 -7.85 -13.67
C MET A 169 12.96 -9.20 -13.25
N THR A 170 12.02 -9.76 -14.02
CA THR A 170 11.42 -11.05 -13.70
C THR A 170 12.46 -12.18 -13.74
N ALA A 171 13.39 -12.15 -14.69
CA ALA A 171 14.48 -13.11 -14.78
C ALA A 171 15.47 -13.00 -13.61
N GLU A 172 15.90 -11.79 -13.25
CA GLU A 172 16.81 -11.55 -12.12
C GLU A 172 16.17 -11.94 -10.78
N ILE A 173 14.89 -11.66 -10.61
CA ILE A 173 14.15 -12.02 -9.40
C ILE A 173 13.96 -13.53 -9.31
N ARG A 174 13.63 -14.18 -10.43
CA ARG A 174 13.57 -15.65 -10.50
C ARG A 174 14.93 -16.26 -10.13
N HIS A 175 16.01 -15.76 -10.70
CA HIS A 175 17.37 -16.21 -10.39
C HIS A 175 17.73 -15.99 -8.91
N ALA A 176 17.36 -14.84 -8.32
CA ALA A 176 17.55 -14.58 -6.90
C ALA A 176 16.77 -15.59 -6.03
N LEU A 177 15.53 -15.88 -6.39
CA LEU A 177 14.65 -16.81 -5.70
C LEU A 177 15.11 -18.28 -5.84
N GLU A 178 15.72 -18.66 -6.96
CA GLU A 178 16.26 -19.99 -7.22
C GLU A 178 17.66 -20.20 -6.61
N SER A 179 18.37 -19.12 -6.27
CA SER A 179 19.70 -19.21 -5.66
C SER A 179 19.72 -19.98 -4.33
N GLN A 180 20.88 -20.49 -3.91
CA GLN A 180 21.06 -21.13 -2.60
C GLN A 180 21.27 -20.14 -1.44
N ALA A 181 21.00 -18.85 -1.65
CA ALA A 181 21.19 -17.84 -0.62
C ALA A 181 20.16 -17.98 0.54
N ALA A 182 20.52 -17.45 1.72
CA ALA A 182 19.59 -17.37 2.85
C ALA A 182 18.33 -16.55 2.50
N PRO A 183 17.15 -16.83 3.11
CA PRO A 183 15.91 -16.13 2.79
C PRO A 183 15.98 -14.61 2.90
N THR A 184 16.69 -14.08 3.90
CA THR A 184 16.91 -12.63 4.09
C THR A 184 17.74 -12.01 2.97
N ALA A 185 18.74 -12.73 2.46
CA ALA A 185 19.54 -12.28 1.32
C ALA A 185 18.73 -12.33 0.02
N LYS A 186 17.87 -13.35 -0.15
CA LYS A 186 16.91 -13.40 -1.27
C LYS A 186 15.92 -12.24 -1.20
N ALA A 187 15.32 -12.00 -0.04
CA ALA A 187 14.40 -10.89 0.21
C ALA A 187 15.04 -9.55 -0.15
N PHE A 188 16.28 -9.29 0.30
CA PHE A 188 17.00 -8.07 -0.05
C PHE A 188 17.17 -7.92 -1.57
N LYS A 189 17.58 -8.99 -2.27
CA LYS A 189 17.77 -8.96 -3.73
C LYS A 189 16.46 -8.70 -4.46
N VAL A 190 15.36 -9.31 -4.03
CA VAL A 190 14.02 -9.06 -4.57
C VAL A 190 13.66 -7.59 -4.40
N CYS A 191 13.70 -7.07 -3.17
CA CYS A 191 13.37 -5.67 -2.89
C CYS A 191 14.29 -4.70 -3.66
N PHE A 192 15.58 -5.01 -3.78
CA PHE A 192 16.52 -4.17 -4.53
C PHE A 192 16.23 -4.18 -6.03
N ALA A 193 15.97 -5.34 -6.63
CA ALA A 193 15.63 -5.46 -8.05
C ALA A 193 14.32 -4.71 -8.39
N VAL A 194 13.29 -4.83 -7.54
CA VAL A 194 12.04 -4.08 -7.69
C VAL A 194 12.25 -2.58 -7.47
N GLY A 195 13.13 -2.19 -6.54
CA GLY A 195 13.52 -0.79 -6.34
C GLY A 195 14.18 -0.17 -7.58
N LEU A 196 15.11 -0.89 -8.20
CA LEU A 196 15.73 -0.47 -9.46
C LEU A 196 14.69 -0.32 -10.57
N PHE A 197 13.76 -1.27 -10.69
CA PHE A 197 12.65 -1.19 -11.63
C PHE A 197 11.82 0.09 -11.42
N ALA A 198 11.45 0.36 -10.17
CA ALA A 198 10.66 1.52 -9.79
C ALA A 198 11.36 2.84 -10.15
N ASP A 199 12.68 2.92 -10.00
CA ASP A 199 13.45 4.10 -10.41
C ASP A 199 13.45 4.31 -11.93
N VAL A 200 13.56 3.23 -12.71
CA VAL A 200 13.48 3.35 -14.18
C VAL A 200 12.09 3.79 -14.59
N ALA A 201 11.03 3.21 -14.00
CA ALA A 201 9.65 3.58 -14.30
C ALA A 201 9.36 5.04 -13.94
N GLU A 202 9.88 5.54 -12.82
CA GLU A 202 9.73 6.94 -12.44
C GLU A 202 10.34 7.89 -13.46
N ARG A 203 11.55 7.59 -13.94
CA ARG A 203 12.29 8.50 -14.83
C ARG A 203 11.88 8.40 -16.29
N SER A 204 11.65 7.18 -16.77
CA SER A 204 11.30 6.95 -18.18
C SER A 204 9.81 7.18 -18.47
N ARG A 205 8.94 6.97 -17.47
CA ARG A 205 7.49 7.01 -17.64
C ARG A 205 6.79 8.04 -16.73
N GLY A 206 7.54 8.77 -15.89
CA GLY A 206 6.98 9.77 -14.99
C GLY A 206 6.11 9.20 -13.86
N VAL A 207 6.27 7.91 -13.55
CA VAL A 207 5.46 7.20 -12.55
C VAL A 207 5.96 7.49 -11.13
N ASN A 208 5.09 7.66 -10.14
CA ASN A 208 5.57 7.77 -8.75
C ASN A 208 6.35 6.51 -8.32
N TRP A 209 7.56 6.67 -7.78
CA TRP A 209 8.44 5.54 -7.41
C TRP A 209 7.77 4.54 -6.47
N MET A 210 7.11 5.01 -5.40
CA MET A 210 6.44 4.12 -4.44
C MET A 210 5.36 3.29 -5.13
N MET A 211 4.56 3.93 -5.99
CA MET A 211 3.54 3.23 -6.76
C MET A 211 4.13 2.20 -7.74
N ALA A 212 5.27 2.50 -8.37
CA ALA A 212 5.96 1.55 -9.25
C ALA A 212 6.54 0.37 -8.46
N TYR A 213 7.12 0.62 -7.29
CA TYR A 213 7.64 -0.40 -6.37
C TYR A 213 6.52 -1.33 -5.88
N GLU A 214 5.42 -0.76 -5.38
CA GLU A 214 4.25 -1.51 -4.95
C GLU A 214 3.72 -2.40 -6.08
N ASN A 215 3.55 -1.86 -7.28
CA ASN A 215 3.08 -2.62 -8.43
C ASN A 215 4.04 -3.77 -8.81
N GLY A 216 5.35 -3.56 -8.72
CA GLY A 216 6.36 -4.59 -8.95
C GLY A 216 6.27 -5.72 -7.91
N MET A 217 6.25 -5.37 -6.62
CA MET A 217 6.12 -6.36 -5.53
C MET A 217 4.83 -7.17 -5.67
N LEU A 218 3.72 -6.52 -6.00
CA LEU A 218 2.43 -7.19 -6.20
C LEU A 218 2.39 -8.08 -7.45
N GLY A 219 3.05 -7.66 -8.54
CA GLY A 219 3.19 -8.49 -9.74
C GLY A 219 3.94 -9.79 -9.47
N LEU A 220 4.80 -9.80 -8.45
CA LEU A 220 5.61 -10.94 -8.04
C LEU A 220 5.01 -11.74 -6.88
N PHE A 221 3.85 -11.33 -6.38
CA PHE A 221 3.27 -11.93 -5.17
C PHE A 221 3.15 -13.46 -5.28
N ASP A 222 2.55 -13.98 -6.35
CA ASP A 222 2.34 -15.42 -6.54
C ASP A 222 3.68 -16.19 -6.56
N MET A 223 4.75 -15.57 -7.07
CA MET A 223 6.10 -16.16 -7.13
C MET A 223 6.79 -16.16 -5.76
N ILE A 224 6.66 -15.07 -5.01
CA ILE A 224 7.28 -14.91 -3.68
C ILE A 224 6.51 -15.73 -2.64
N SER A 225 5.18 -15.79 -2.72
CA SER A 225 4.34 -16.58 -1.81
C SER A 225 4.62 -18.08 -1.89
N ALA A 226 5.11 -18.57 -3.04
CA ALA A 226 5.59 -19.95 -3.18
C ALA A 226 6.84 -20.24 -2.34
N GLN A 227 7.52 -19.21 -1.79
CA GLN A 227 8.65 -19.32 -0.88
C GLN A 227 8.34 -18.59 0.46
N PRO A 228 7.57 -19.20 1.37
CA PRO A 228 7.09 -18.53 2.59
C PRO A 228 8.18 -17.89 3.44
N ALA A 229 9.35 -18.52 3.55
CA ALA A 229 10.49 -17.97 4.30
C ALA A 229 11.02 -16.65 3.71
N VAL A 230 10.99 -16.50 2.39
CA VAL A 230 11.39 -15.24 1.72
C VAL A 230 10.30 -14.19 1.90
N MET A 231 9.03 -14.57 1.77
CA MET A 231 7.90 -13.68 2.02
C MET A 231 7.94 -13.09 3.44
N HIS A 232 8.18 -13.94 4.45
CA HIS A 232 8.34 -13.49 5.84
C HIS A 232 9.53 -12.55 5.99
N ALA A 233 10.67 -12.91 5.42
CA ALA A 233 11.85 -12.05 5.48
C ALA A 233 11.63 -10.67 4.83
N ILE A 234 10.79 -10.55 3.80
CA ILE A 234 10.41 -9.25 3.22
C ILE A 234 9.51 -8.46 4.18
N MET A 235 8.54 -9.12 4.82
CA MET A 235 7.60 -8.46 5.75
C MET A 235 8.27 -7.95 7.04
N ASP A 236 9.40 -8.54 7.43
CA ASP A 236 10.14 -8.23 8.66
C ASP A 236 11.28 -7.20 8.48
N MET A 237 11.56 -6.79 7.23
CA MET A 237 12.61 -5.83 6.87
C MET A 237 12.22 -4.37 7.09
#